data_AF-A0A352SKE7-F1
#
_entry.id   AF-A0A352SKE7-F1
#
_cell.length_a   1.000
_cell.length_b   1.000
_cell.length_c   1.000
_cell.angle_alpha   90.00
_cell.angle_beta   90.00
_cell.angle_gamma   90.00
#
_symmetry.space_group_name_H-M   'P 1'
#
loop_
_entity.id
_entity.type
_entity.pdbx_description
1 polymer ?
#
loop_
_entity_poly.entity_id
_entity_poly.type
_entity_poly.pdbx_seq_one_letter_code
_entity_poly.pdbx_strand_id
1 'polypeptide(L)'
;MTSHRVTYPLQAFIHEWWSASPWWIAVRAGVFLAISFPPVDLPFMLLLGWLDLQVLLFSSDHRIAQKRRLLIFSAILLWNLLTTYWLMMATLGGGLAAIVANAGLMTLALFVARAVVKVAERSTSEQGWQRVRCWIRPVIWIPLWLGFEFGHHQWDLAWPWLTLANAWSTRPWAIQWVEYTGYVGASAWFLIVAAWGYEVWVRPVLDAQYHGKE
;
A
#
# COMPACT_ATOMS: atom_id res chain seq x y z
N MET A 1 -14.03 23.17 -30.98
CA MET A 1 -14.41 23.59 -29.62
C MET A 1 -13.50 22.86 -28.64
N THR A 2 -12.44 23.52 -28.19
CA THR A 2 -11.57 23.02 -27.13
C THR A 2 -12.34 23.05 -25.82
N SER A 3 -12.80 21.88 -25.39
CA SER A 3 -13.32 21.68 -24.04
C SER A 3 -12.19 21.99 -23.05
N HIS A 4 -12.16 23.22 -22.54
CA HIS A 4 -11.40 23.52 -21.33
C HIS A 4 -12.08 22.73 -20.21
N ARG A 5 -11.64 21.50 -19.96
CA ARG A 5 -12.00 20.80 -18.73
C ARG A 5 -11.52 21.68 -17.59
N VAL A 6 -12.46 22.26 -16.85
CA VAL A 6 -12.17 22.91 -15.57
C VAL A 6 -11.63 21.81 -14.66
N THR A 7 -10.31 21.63 -14.61
CA THR A 7 -9.69 20.77 -13.61
C THR A 7 -9.79 21.50 -12.28
N TYR A 8 -10.64 21.00 -11.39
CA TYR A 8 -10.73 21.51 -10.03
C TYR A 8 -9.32 21.48 -9.39
N PRO A 9 -8.92 22.51 -8.60
CA PRO A 9 -7.57 22.61 -8.04
C PRO A 9 -7.11 21.32 -7.33
N LEU A 10 -8.01 20.66 -6.62
CA LEU A 10 -7.75 19.38 -5.95
C LEU A 10 -7.42 18.23 -6.92
N GLN A 11 -8.13 18.14 -8.06
CA GLN A 11 -7.87 17.11 -9.06
C GLN A 11 -6.53 17.34 -9.77
N ALA A 12 -6.18 18.60 -10.02
CA ALA A 12 -4.87 18.96 -10.57
C ALA A 12 -3.75 18.56 -9.60
N PHE A 13 -3.91 18.85 -8.30
CA PHE A 13 -2.97 18.43 -7.27
C PHE A 13 -2.82 16.91 -7.18
N ILE A 14 -3.92 16.15 -7.11
CA ILE A 14 -3.89 14.68 -7.06
C ILE A 14 -3.16 14.12 -8.28
N HIS A 15 -3.45 14.66 -9.47
CA HIS A 15 -2.76 14.26 -10.67
C HIS A 15 -1.26 14.54 -10.58
N GLU A 16 -0.84 15.77 -10.28
CA GLU A 16 0.58 16.12 -10.13
C GLU A 16 1.29 15.26 -9.09
N TRP A 17 0.65 15.01 -7.95
CA TRP A 17 1.19 14.23 -6.83
C TRP A 17 1.50 12.76 -7.19
N TRP A 18 0.71 12.13 -8.06
CA TRP A 18 0.84 10.71 -8.45
C TRP A 18 1.21 10.49 -9.93
N SER A 19 1.45 11.55 -10.70
CA SER A 19 1.93 11.49 -12.09
C SER A 19 3.45 11.65 -12.23
N ALA A 20 4.13 11.94 -11.12
CA ALA A 20 5.58 12.00 -11.01
C ALA A 20 6.26 10.68 -11.42
N SER A 21 7.60 10.67 -11.40
CA SER A 21 8.38 9.47 -11.70
C SER A 21 7.91 8.25 -10.87
N PRO A 22 7.71 7.07 -11.46
CA PRO A 22 7.32 5.87 -10.71
C PRO A 22 8.26 5.55 -9.53
N TRP A 23 9.55 5.84 -9.69
CA TRP A 23 10.55 5.69 -8.64
C TRP A 23 10.36 6.66 -7.48
N TRP A 24 9.91 7.88 -7.77
CA TRP A 24 9.58 8.85 -6.73
C TRP A 24 8.41 8.36 -5.87
N ILE A 25 7.37 7.80 -6.50
CA ILE A 25 6.24 7.20 -5.78
C ILE A 25 6.72 6.04 -4.89
N ALA A 26 7.63 5.20 -5.39
CA ALA A 26 8.18 4.07 -4.62
C ALA A 26 9.03 4.52 -3.41
N VAL A 27 9.92 5.49 -3.60
CA VAL A 27 10.72 6.05 -2.50
C VAL A 27 9.81 6.72 -1.48
N ARG A 28 8.85 7.53 -1.94
CA ARG A 28 7.89 8.21 -1.06
C ARG A 28 7.04 7.23 -0.27
N ALA A 29 6.56 6.15 -0.90
CA ALA A 29 5.88 5.06 -0.21
C ALA A 29 6.74 4.49 0.92
N GLY A 30 7.98 4.08 0.62
CA GLY A 30 8.87 3.48 1.62
C GLY A 30 9.21 4.43 2.78
N VAL A 31 9.45 5.71 2.48
CA VAL A 31 9.73 6.74 3.51
C VAL A 31 8.51 7.02 4.37
N PHE A 32 7.33 7.22 3.77
CA PHE A 32 6.08 7.48 4.51
C PHE A 32 5.69 6.32 5.42
N LEU A 33 5.88 5.08 4.94
CA LEU A 33 5.68 3.89 5.77
C LEU A 33 6.74 3.79 6.88
N ALA A 34 7.99 4.20 6.66
CA ALA A 34 9.02 4.16 7.70
C ALA A 34 8.77 5.19 8.80
N ILE A 35 8.46 6.43 8.45
CA ILE A 35 8.25 7.51 9.43
C ILE A 35 6.94 7.33 10.23
N SER A 36 6.05 6.41 9.82
CA SER A 36 4.89 6.05 10.62
C SER A 36 5.22 5.12 11.80
N PHE A 37 6.46 4.62 11.89
CA PHE A 37 6.95 3.78 12.98
C PHE A 37 8.00 4.53 13.81
N PRO A 38 8.40 4.01 14.98
CA PRO A 38 9.50 4.55 15.75
C PRO A 38 10.78 4.62 14.90
N PRO A 39 11.60 5.68 15.04
CA PRO A 39 11.54 6.70 16.10
C PRO A 39 10.72 7.96 15.78
N VAL A 40 10.10 8.06 14.59
CA VAL A 40 9.40 9.28 14.17
C VAL A 40 7.93 9.28 14.60
N ASP A 41 7.29 8.10 14.62
CA ASP A 41 5.97 7.89 15.24
C ASP A 41 4.86 8.82 14.72
N LEU A 42 4.80 8.98 13.39
CA LEU A 42 3.76 9.72 12.67
C LEU A 42 2.76 8.77 11.99
N PRO A 43 1.81 8.16 12.74
CA PRO A 43 0.90 7.13 12.21
C PRO A 43 0.11 7.55 10.98
N PHE A 44 -0.24 8.84 10.85
CA PHE A 44 -0.95 9.35 9.67
C PHE A 44 -0.17 9.16 8.36
N MET A 45 1.16 9.12 8.41
CA MET A 45 2.00 8.88 7.24
C MET A 45 1.81 7.47 6.68
N LEU A 46 1.34 6.52 7.50
CA LEU A 46 0.98 5.18 7.07
C LEU A 46 -0.07 5.25 5.95
N LEU A 47 -1.08 6.13 6.10
CA LEU A 47 -2.14 6.31 5.11
C LEU A 47 -1.57 6.77 3.77
N LEU A 48 -0.70 7.78 3.77
CA LEU A 48 -0.09 8.31 2.54
C LEU A 48 0.82 7.26 1.87
N GLY A 49 1.59 6.51 2.66
CA GLY A 49 2.43 5.43 2.15
C GLY A 49 1.62 4.30 1.50
N TRP A 50 0.47 3.95 2.09
CA TRP A 50 -0.44 2.95 1.51
C TRP A 50 -1.18 3.44 0.27
N LEU A 51 -1.50 4.74 0.17
CA LEU A 51 -2.03 5.31 -1.07
C LEU A 51 -1.00 5.20 -2.21
N ASP A 52 0.27 5.52 -1.94
CA ASP A 52 1.36 5.35 -2.92
C ASP A 52 1.55 3.88 -3.32
N LEU A 53 1.54 2.95 -2.34
CA LEU A 53 1.61 1.51 -2.63
C LEU A 53 0.45 1.04 -3.50
N GLN A 54 -0.78 1.50 -3.26
CA GLN A 54 -1.93 1.13 -4.07
C GLN A 54 -1.86 1.70 -5.49
N VAL A 55 -1.31 2.90 -5.67
CA VAL A 55 -1.02 3.46 -7.00
C VAL A 55 -0.03 2.55 -7.74
N LEU A 56 1.08 2.17 -7.11
CA LEU A 56 2.03 1.22 -7.71
C LEU A 56 1.38 -0.14 -7.98
N LEU A 57 0.56 -0.62 -7.05
CA LEU A 57 -0.05 -1.93 -7.11
C LEU A 57 -1.15 -2.03 -8.15
N PHE A 58 -1.93 -0.98 -8.41
CA PHE A 58 -3.12 -1.06 -9.26
C PHE A 58 -3.18 -0.09 -10.44
N SER A 59 -2.28 0.89 -10.56
CA SER A 59 -2.25 1.80 -11.71
C SER A 59 -2.08 1.05 -13.04
N SER A 60 -2.71 1.58 -14.09
CA SER A 60 -2.61 1.12 -15.48
C SER A 60 -1.51 1.85 -16.27
N ASP A 61 -0.81 2.84 -15.70
CA ASP A 61 0.31 3.53 -16.36
C ASP A 61 1.37 2.50 -16.80
N HIS A 62 1.70 2.49 -18.09
CA HIS A 62 2.68 1.58 -18.68
C HIS A 62 4.05 1.64 -18.00
N ARG A 63 4.49 2.84 -17.58
CA ARG A 63 5.77 3.06 -16.90
C ARG A 63 5.82 2.36 -15.54
N ILE A 64 4.70 2.34 -14.83
CA ILE A 64 4.53 1.61 -13.57
C ILE A 64 4.39 0.12 -13.86
N ALA A 65 3.55 -0.26 -14.82
CA ALA A 65 3.24 -1.65 -15.12
C ALA A 65 4.48 -2.48 -15.48
N GLN A 66 5.39 -1.91 -16.28
CA GLN A 66 6.64 -2.57 -16.68
C GLN A 66 7.58 -2.86 -15.50
N LYS A 67 7.63 -1.97 -14.50
CA LYS A 67 8.58 -2.03 -13.37
C LYS A 67 7.91 -2.38 -12.04
N ARG A 68 6.62 -2.74 -12.03
CA ARG A 68 5.79 -2.85 -10.83
C ARG A 68 6.40 -3.68 -9.71
N ARG A 69 6.94 -4.85 -10.04
CA ARG A 69 7.58 -5.77 -9.07
C ARG A 69 8.76 -5.10 -8.38
N LEU A 70 9.63 -4.46 -9.16
CA LEU A 70 10.80 -3.77 -8.66
C LEU A 70 10.41 -2.55 -7.82
N LEU A 71 9.46 -1.73 -8.29
CA LEU A 71 9.00 -0.54 -7.55
C LEU A 71 8.41 -0.88 -6.19
N ILE A 72 7.52 -1.89 -6.12
CA ILE A 72 6.89 -2.30 -4.87
C ILE A 72 7.91 -2.95 -3.93
N PHE A 73 8.77 -3.83 -4.46
CA PHE A 73 9.83 -4.43 -3.66
C PHE A 73 10.77 -3.37 -3.10
N SER A 74 11.18 -2.38 -3.90
CA SER A 74 12.03 -1.27 -3.44
C SER A 74 11.34 -0.41 -2.38
N ALA A 75 10.05 -0.10 -2.53
CA ALA A 75 9.28 0.64 -1.53
C ALA A 75 9.22 -0.11 -0.18
N ILE A 76 8.87 -1.39 -0.23
CA ILE A 76 8.76 -2.24 0.97
C ILE A 76 10.14 -2.50 1.59
N LEU A 77 11.17 -2.74 0.77
CA LEU A 77 12.54 -2.91 1.25
C LEU A 77 13.04 -1.65 1.94
N LEU A 78 12.75 -0.47 1.39
CA LEU A 78 13.09 0.79 2.00
C LEU A 78 12.36 0.99 3.34
N TRP A 79 11.06 0.67 3.39
CA TRP A 79 10.29 0.68 4.64
C TRP A 79 10.91 -0.25 5.69
N ASN A 80 11.20 -1.50 5.32
CA ASN A 80 11.83 -2.47 6.21
C ASN A 80 13.19 -1.97 6.68
N LEU A 81 14.07 -1.57 5.76
CA LEU A 81 15.40 -1.09 6.08
C LEU A 81 15.36 0.09 7.04
N LEU A 82 14.56 1.13 6.76
CA LEU A 82 14.52 2.33 7.59
C LEU A 82 13.88 2.08 8.97
N THR A 83 12.94 1.16 9.08
CA THR A 83 12.25 0.88 10.35
C THR A 83 13.02 -0.11 11.22
N THR A 84 13.73 -1.05 10.60
CA THR A 84 14.35 -2.18 11.30
C THR A 84 15.85 -2.31 11.05
N TYR A 85 16.55 -1.23 10.63
CA TYR A 85 18.00 -1.22 10.41
C TYR A 85 18.81 -1.69 11.61
N TRP A 86 18.29 -1.47 12.82
CA TRP A 86 18.93 -1.85 14.07
C TRP A 86 19.18 -3.36 14.18
N LEU A 87 18.51 -4.21 13.39
CA LEU A 87 18.80 -5.65 13.34
C LEU A 87 20.24 -5.94 12.89
N MET A 88 20.79 -5.09 12.02
CA MET A 88 22.16 -5.23 11.54
C MET A 88 23.20 -4.99 12.65
N MET A 89 22.79 -4.40 13.78
CA MET A 89 23.66 -4.22 14.95
C MET A 89 23.92 -5.53 15.70
N ALA A 90 23.04 -6.53 15.59
CA ALA A 90 23.27 -7.85 16.17
C ALA A 90 24.24 -8.66 15.31
N THR A 91 23.91 -8.85 14.03
CA THR A 91 24.84 -9.32 13.00
C THR A 91 24.45 -8.71 11.66
N LEU A 92 25.43 -8.26 10.87
CA LEU A 92 25.15 -7.66 9.57
C LEU A 92 24.42 -8.63 8.63
N GLY A 93 24.91 -9.87 8.54
CA GLY A 93 24.33 -10.90 7.68
C GLY A 93 22.90 -11.31 8.08
N GLY A 94 22.66 -11.55 9.38
CA GLY A 94 21.34 -11.92 9.87
C GLY A 94 20.33 -10.78 9.73
N GLY A 95 20.73 -9.54 10.04
CA GLY A 95 19.85 -8.38 9.90
C GLY A 95 19.47 -8.07 8.46
N LEU A 96 20.44 -8.10 7.53
CA LEU A 96 20.16 -7.95 6.10
C LEU A 96 19.24 -9.06 5.58
N ALA A 97 19.50 -10.31 5.97
CA ALA A 97 18.67 -11.44 5.56
C ALA A 97 17.21 -11.28 6.05
N ALA A 98 17.01 -10.87 7.31
CA ALA A 98 15.67 -10.62 7.86
C ALA A 98 14.93 -9.48 7.15
N ILE A 99 15.61 -8.34 6.91
CA ILE A 99 15.06 -7.18 6.20
C ILE A 99 14.62 -7.56 4.78
N VAL A 100 15.49 -8.25 4.03
CA VAL A 100 15.20 -8.66 2.65
C VAL A 100 14.11 -9.74 2.59
N ALA A 101 14.17 -10.73 3.49
CA ALA A 101 13.18 -11.80 3.55
C ALA A 101 11.79 -11.25 3.89
N ASN A 102 11.67 -10.40 4.91
CA ASN A 102 10.38 -9.81 5.28
C ASN A 102 9.84 -8.92 4.17
N ALA A 103 10.68 -8.10 3.54
CA ALA A 103 10.28 -7.30 2.39
C ALA A 103 9.79 -8.17 1.22
N GLY A 104 10.43 -9.32 0.98
CA GLY A 104 10.03 -10.31 -0.01
C GLY A 104 8.66 -10.92 0.30
N LEU A 105 8.40 -11.31 1.55
CA LEU A 105 7.12 -11.88 1.98
C LEU A 105 5.96 -10.89 1.88
N MET A 106 6.17 -9.64 2.33
CA MET A 106 5.18 -8.57 2.20
C MET A 106 4.88 -8.26 0.72
N THR A 107 5.93 -8.22 -0.10
CA THR A 107 5.77 -8.04 -1.56
C THR A 107 4.98 -9.19 -2.17
N LEU A 108 5.30 -10.44 -1.79
CA LEU A 108 4.57 -11.62 -2.23
C LEU A 108 3.09 -11.55 -1.86
N ALA A 109 2.76 -11.16 -0.62
CA ALA A 109 1.38 -10.99 -0.17
C ALA A 109 0.60 -9.99 -1.05
N LEU A 110 1.19 -8.83 -1.37
CA LEU A 110 0.56 -7.86 -2.29
C LEU A 110 0.38 -8.41 -3.71
N PHE A 111 1.34 -9.18 -4.22
CA PHE A 111 1.23 -9.76 -5.56
C PHE A 111 0.22 -10.90 -5.63
N VAL A 112 0.11 -11.73 -4.58
CA VAL A 112 -0.98 -12.70 -4.44
C VAL A 112 -2.31 -11.97 -4.45
N ALA A 113 -2.45 -10.92 -3.64
CA ALA A 113 -3.67 -10.12 -3.59
C ALA A 113 -4.04 -9.51 -4.94
N ARG A 114 -3.06 -8.93 -5.64
CA ARG A 114 -3.27 -8.42 -7.01
C ARG A 114 -3.63 -9.51 -8.00
N ALA A 115 -3.03 -10.70 -7.90
CA ALA A 115 -3.34 -11.81 -8.80
C ALA A 115 -4.80 -12.25 -8.66
N VAL A 116 -5.31 -12.39 -7.43
CA VAL A 116 -6.72 -12.72 -7.17
C VAL A 116 -7.66 -11.63 -7.70
N VAL A 117 -7.33 -10.36 -7.47
CA VAL A 117 -8.08 -9.21 -8.06
C VAL A 117 -8.10 -9.30 -9.59
N LYS A 118 -6.96 -9.61 -10.23
CA LYS A 118 -6.86 -9.72 -11.69
C LYS A 118 -7.64 -10.90 -12.26
N VAL A 119 -7.79 -11.99 -11.51
CA VAL A 119 -8.68 -13.10 -11.89
C VAL A 119 -10.13 -12.62 -11.88
N ALA A 120 -10.58 -11.95 -10.81
CA ALA A 120 -11.93 -11.40 -10.71
C ALA A 120 -12.25 -10.38 -11.81
N GLU A 121 -11.27 -9.53 -12.16
CA GLU A 121 -11.35 -8.56 -13.26
C GLU A 121 -11.54 -9.26 -14.63
N ARG A 122 -10.83 -10.35 -14.89
CA ARG A 122 -10.94 -11.12 -16.16
C ARG A 122 -12.22 -11.93 -16.26
N SER A 123 -12.78 -12.36 -15.13
CA SER A 123 -14.05 -13.11 -15.08
C SER A 123 -15.28 -12.22 -15.23
N THR A 124 -15.12 -10.90 -15.25
CA THR A 124 -16.21 -9.93 -15.38
C THR A 124 -16.06 -9.18 -16.71
N SER A 125 -17.16 -8.79 -17.36
CA SER A 125 -17.08 -7.88 -18.50
C SER A 125 -16.40 -6.57 -18.09
N GLU A 126 -15.68 -5.93 -19.00
CA GLU A 126 -14.95 -4.68 -18.69
C GLU A 126 -15.90 -3.62 -18.11
N GLN A 127 -17.05 -3.40 -18.74
CA GLN A 127 -18.07 -2.47 -18.25
C GLN A 127 -18.64 -2.87 -16.89
N GLY A 128 -18.81 -4.17 -16.64
CA GLY A 128 -19.24 -4.70 -15.35
C GLY A 128 -18.22 -4.41 -14.26
N TRP A 129 -16.94 -4.73 -14.53
CA TRP A 129 -15.84 -4.48 -13.62
C TRP A 129 -15.72 -3.00 -13.26
N GLN A 130 -15.81 -2.10 -14.24
CA GLN A 130 -15.72 -0.66 -14.00
C GLN A 130 -16.77 -0.13 -13.00
N ARG A 131 -17.96 -0.73 -12.95
CA ARG A 131 -19.04 -0.36 -12.00
C ARG A 131 -18.80 -0.87 -10.59
N VAL A 132 -18.24 -2.07 -10.45
CA VAL A 132 -18.13 -2.76 -9.15
C VAL A 132 -16.73 -2.70 -8.55
N ARG A 133 -15.70 -2.32 -9.32
CA ARG A 133 -14.29 -2.40 -8.92
C ARG A 133 -13.97 -1.64 -7.64
N CYS A 134 -14.64 -0.50 -7.39
CA CYS A 134 -14.42 0.28 -6.17
C CYS A 134 -14.81 -0.46 -4.89
N TRP A 135 -15.73 -1.43 -4.97
CA TRP A 135 -16.16 -2.25 -3.85
C TRP A 135 -15.45 -3.60 -3.83
N ILE A 136 -15.38 -4.27 -4.98
CA ILE A 136 -14.85 -5.64 -5.06
C ILE A 136 -13.34 -5.68 -4.83
N ARG A 137 -12.59 -4.71 -5.36
CA ARG A 137 -11.13 -4.75 -5.25
C ARG A 137 -10.67 -4.71 -3.79
N PRO A 138 -11.08 -3.73 -2.94
CA PRO A 138 -10.78 -3.74 -1.51
C PRO A 138 -11.20 -5.03 -0.78
N VAL A 139 -12.42 -5.51 -1.04
CA VAL A 139 -12.97 -6.73 -0.41
C VAL A 139 -12.11 -7.97 -0.70
N ILE A 140 -11.46 -8.03 -1.86
CA ILE A 140 -10.57 -9.15 -2.20
C ILE A 140 -9.20 -8.99 -1.55
N TRP A 141 -8.55 -7.82 -1.68
CA TRP A 141 -7.14 -7.70 -1.33
C TRP A 141 -6.89 -7.51 0.17
N ILE A 142 -7.82 -6.88 0.90
CA ILE A 142 -7.67 -6.62 2.34
C ILE A 142 -7.55 -7.93 3.15
N PRO A 143 -8.46 -8.92 3.01
CA PRO A 143 -8.34 -10.18 3.74
C PRO A 143 -7.04 -10.94 3.45
N LEU A 144 -6.50 -10.81 2.24
CA LEU A 144 -5.23 -11.45 1.86
C LEU A 144 -4.04 -10.81 2.58
N TRP A 145 -4.03 -9.49 2.76
CA TRP A 145 -3.03 -8.83 3.61
C TRP A 145 -3.21 -9.19 5.09
N LEU A 146 -4.44 -9.19 5.59
CA LEU A 146 -4.71 -9.55 6.99
C LEU A 146 -4.34 -11.01 7.29
N GLY A 147 -4.59 -11.91 6.34
CA GLY A 147 -4.16 -13.31 6.42
C GLY A 147 -2.63 -13.45 6.41
N PHE A 148 -1.94 -12.62 5.62
CA PHE A 148 -0.48 -12.52 5.69
C PHE A 148 -0.02 -12.05 7.06
N GLU A 149 -0.54 -10.94 7.60
CA GLU A 149 -0.16 -10.45 8.91
C GLU A 149 -0.40 -11.51 9.98
N PHE A 150 -1.62 -12.08 10.01
CA PHE A 150 -1.97 -13.12 10.97
C PHE A 150 -1.02 -14.30 10.90
N GLY A 151 -0.76 -14.85 9.71
CA GLY A 151 0.16 -15.97 9.51
C GLY A 151 1.61 -15.62 9.86
N HIS A 152 2.04 -14.39 9.60
CA HIS A 152 3.39 -13.93 9.90
C HIS A 152 3.67 -13.80 11.40
N HIS A 153 2.65 -13.89 12.27
CA HIS A 153 2.78 -14.03 13.72
C HIS A 153 2.90 -15.49 14.21
N GLN A 154 2.66 -16.51 13.37
CA GLN A 154 2.46 -17.90 13.82
C GLN A 154 3.60 -18.88 13.49
N TRP A 155 4.78 -18.40 13.11
CA TRP A 155 5.86 -19.25 12.61
C TRP A 155 7.22 -18.87 13.20
N ASP A 156 8.20 -19.78 13.14
CA ASP A 156 9.50 -19.60 13.81
C ASP A 156 10.33 -18.43 13.26
N LEU A 157 10.04 -18.00 12.03
CA LEU A 157 10.64 -16.83 11.38
C LEU A 157 9.73 -15.59 11.46
N ALA A 158 8.78 -15.57 12.40
CA ALA A 158 7.86 -14.46 12.60
C ALA A 158 8.62 -13.15 12.85
N TRP A 159 8.34 -12.14 12.01
CA TRP A 159 8.82 -10.79 12.18
C TRP A 159 7.67 -9.76 12.15
N PRO A 160 6.79 -9.78 13.15
CA PRO A 160 5.56 -8.98 13.14
C PRO A 160 5.76 -7.48 13.43
N TRP A 161 7.01 -6.99 13.45
CA TRP A 161 7.31 -5.60 13.81
C TRP A 161 6.60 -4.59 12.90
N LEU A 162 6.45 -4.94 11.61
CA LEU A 162 5.83 -4.09 10.58
C LEU A 162 4.33 -4.36 10.36
N THR A 163 3.65 -5.01 11.31
CA THR A 163 2.18 -5.06 11.35
C THR A 163 1.61 -3.65 11.40
N LEU A 164 0.58 -3.36 10.60
CA LEU A 164 0.06 -2.00 10.43
C LEU A 164 -0.48 -1.39 11.73
N ALA A 165 -1.08 -2.20 12.59
CA ALA A 165 -1.51 -1.77 13.92
C ALA A 165 -0.38 -1.15 14.76
N ASN A 166 0.87 -1.61 14.61
CA ASN A 166 1.99 -1.15 15.43
C ASN A 166 2.36 0.31 15.17
N ALA A 167 2.07 0.84 13.97
CA ALA A 167 2.30 2.26 13.65
C ALA A 167 1.50 3.20 14.57
N TRP A 168 0.38 2.72 15.12
CA TRP A 168 -0.50 3.49 16.00
C TRP A 168 -0.24 3.26 17.49
N SER A 169 0.71 2.37 17.84
CA SER A 169 0.96 1.95 19.22
C SER A 169 1.36 3.08 20.18
N THR A 170 1.98 4.15 19.66
CA THR A 170 2.36 5.34 20.44
C THR A 170 1.20 6.33 20.65
N ARG A 171 0.02 6.06 20.09
CA ARG A 171 -1.19 6.89 20.20
C ARG A 171 -2.37 6.11 20.80
N PRO A 172 -2.35 5.75 22.10
CA PRO A 172 -3.43 4.98 22.73
C PRO A 172 -4.82 5.58 22.51
N TRP A 173 -4.95 6.90 22.59
CA TRP A 173 -6.21 7.61 22.35
C TRP A 173 -6.84 7.34 20.96
N ALA A 174 -6.04 6.97 19.95
CA ALA A 174 -6.52 6.69 18.59
C ALA A 174 -6.76 5.19 18.34
N ILE A 175 -6.13 4.31 19.12
CA ILE A 175 -6.06 2.88 18.83
C ILE A 175 -6.60 1.99 19.96
N GLN A 176 -7.06 2.56 21.09
CA GLN A 176 -7.47 1.83 22.30
C GLN A 176 -8.45 0.67 22.03
N TRP A 177 -9.35 0.85 21.07
CA TRP A 177 -10.34 -0.16 20.67
C TRP A 177 -9.72 -1.49 20.18
N VAL A 178 -8.40 -1.54 19.94
CA VAL A 178 -7.62 -2.77 19.75
C VAL A 178 -7.79 -3.75 20.92
N GLU A 179 -8.13 -3.29 22.12
CA GLU A 179 -8.44 -4.17 23.26
C GLU A 179 -9.61 -5.13 22.98
N TYR A 180 -10.54 -4.73 22.10
CA TYR A 180 -11.70 -5.54 21.73
C TYR A 180 -11.48 -6.35 20.45
N THR A 181 -10.74 -5.81 19.47
CA THR A 181 -10.60 -6.42 18.14
C THR A 181 -9.25 -7.09 17.89
N GLY A 182 -8.28 -6.89 18.78
CA GLY A 182 -6.88 -7.22 18.54
C GLY A 182 -6.25 -6.39 17.41
N TYR A 183 -4.96 -6.67 17.15
CA TYR A 183 -4.18 -5.95 16.14
C TYR A 183 -4.73 -6.15 14.71
N VAL A 184 -5.32 -7.31 14.41
CA VAL A 184 -5.91 -7.60 13.10
C VAL A 184 -7.06 -6.64 12.81
N GLY A 185 -7.88 -6.31 13.83
CA GLY A 185 -8.94 -5.31 13.69
C GLY A 185 -8.39 -3.92 13.40
N ALA A 186 -7.31 -3.51 14.08
CA ALA A 186 -6.58 -2.27 13.80
C ALA A 186 -6.07 -2.19 12.36
N SER A 187 -5.37 -3.23 11.90
CA SER A 187 -4.93 -3.32 10.52
C SER A 187 -6.10 -3.29 9.54
N ALA A 188 -7.20 -4.01 9.84
CA ALA A 188 -8.37 -4.06 8.97
C ALA A 188 -9.02 -2.68 8.80
N TRP A 189 -9.25 -1.96 9.90
CA TRP A 189 -9.78 -0.59 9.88
C TRP A 189 -8.89 0.34 9.04
N PHE A 190 -7.59 0.31 9.29
CA PHE A 190 -6.65 1.15 8.56
C PHE A 190 -6.68 0.84 7.05
N LEU A 191 -6.64 -0.44 6.68
CA LEU A 191 -6.69 -0.87 5.28
C LEU A 191 -8.00 -0.49 4.60
N ILE A 192 -9.14 -0.56 5.30
CA ILE A 192 -10.43 -0.09 4.79
C ILE A 192 -10.34 1.41 4.45
N VAL A 193 -9.85 2.24 5.39
CA VAL A 193 -9.72 3.69 5.14
C VAL A 193 -8.79 3.96 3.96
N ALA A 194 -7.62 3.32 3.91
CA ALA A 194 -6.65 3.49 2.83
C ALA A 194 -7.18 3.00 1.48
N ALA A 195 -7.86 1.84 1.45
CA ALA A 195 -8.37 1.23 0.24
C ALA A 195 -9.45 2.08 -0.41
N TRP A 196 -10.48 2.43 0.35
CA TRP A 196 -11.56 3.26 -0.18
C TRP A 196 -11.09 4.70 -0.46
N GLY A 197 -10.13 5.21 0.31
CA GLY A 197 -9.43 6.46 0.00
C GLY A 197 -8.85 6.45 -1.42
N TYR A 198 -8.13 5.39 -1.77
CA TYR A 198 -7.59 5.21 -3.12
C TYR A 198 -8.68 5.04 -4.19
N GLU A 199 -9.70 4.23 -3.93
CA GLU A 199 -10.79 3.95 -4.89
C GLU A 199 -11.62 5.16 -5.27
N VAL A 200 -11.90 6.03 -4.30
CA VAL A 200 -12.82 7.14 -4.43
C VAL A 200 -12.09 8.41 -4.88
N TRP A 201 -10.91 8.70 -4.34
CA TRP A 201 -10.25 9.98 -4.54
C TRP A 201 -9.10 9.93 -5.56
N VAL A 202 -8.27 8.89 -5.50
CA VAL A 202 -7.02 8.85 -6.29
C VAL A 202 -7.24 8.21 -7.66
N ARG A 203 -7.79 6.98 -7.68
CA ARG A 203 -7.96 6.21 -8.92
C ARG A 203 -8.75 6.97 -10.00
N PRO A 204 -9.93 7.57 -9.72
CA PRO A 204 -10.73 8.19 -10.78
C PRO A 204 -9.99 9.32 -11.50
N VAL A 205 -9.18 10.08 -10.76
CA VAL A 205 -8.35 11.17 -11.31
C VAL A 205 -7.26 10.63 -12.22
N LEU A 206 -6.60 9.54 -11.82
CA LEU A 206 -5.54 8.90 -12.61
C LEU A 206 -6.08 8.21 -13.87
N ASP A 207 -7.25 7.56 -13.79
CA ASP A 207 -7.88 6.86 -14.92
C ASP A 207 -8.45 7.83 -15.97
N ALA A 208 -9.05 8.96 -15.54
CA ALA A 208 -9.74 9.90 -16.42
C ALA A 208 -8.85 10.62 -17.45
N GLN A 209 -7.53 10.63 -17.22
CA GLN A 209 -6.53 11.23 -18.13
C GLN A 209 -5.87 10.18 -19.03
N TYR A 210 -5.85 8.90 -18.64
CA TYR A 210 -5.35 7.82 -19.51
C TYR A 210 -6.23 7.64 -20.75
N HIS A 211 -7.56 7.67 -20.56
CA HIS A 211 -8.54 7.63 -21.65
C HIS A 211 -8.67 8.96 -22.44
N GLY A 212 -7.92 10.00 -22.08
CA GLY A 212 -7.88 11.27 -22.80
C GLY A 212 -6.70 11.40 -23.78
N LYS A 213 -5.87 10.34 -23.90
CA LYS A 213 -4.70 10.29 -24.78
C LYS A 213 -4.85 9.32 -25.97
N GLU A 214 -6.01 8.66 -26.07
CA GLU A 214 -6.48 7.94 -27.27
C GLU A 214 -7.33 8.87 -28.12
#